data_AF-A0A7X9GEE8-F1
#
_entry.id   AF-A0A7X9GEE8-F1
#
_cell.length_a   1.000
_cell.length_b   1.000
_cell.length_c   1.000
_cell.angle_alpha   90.00
_cell.angle_beta   90.00
_cell.angle_gamma   90.00
#
_symmetry.space_group_name_H-M   'P 1'
#
loop_
_entity.id
_entity.type
_entity.pdbx_description
1 polymer ?
#
loop_
_entity_poly.entity_id
_entity_poly.type
_entity_poly.pdbx_seq_one_letter_code
_entity_poly.pdbx_strand_id
1 'polypeptide(L)'
;MTGVKRVHGRILFMALGLLIVIMSFTGLVSYMTFADNYNDSLVNTYAVAGNETVRKIEYALHYGKPIDNYYGMNDTLMELKALIPELYQACIVAPNGDILYDLSGFVRDSSLPDELLKANVFEQGAINDNLSYQFYEENVYMFIRITDNTAQHVASLSMIFPQNTFLQLNSHYTKQLVVYLAGIAVIALLLLSFIVFKTKLFAQDKINNKKILITLIAVIGAAQLVYSGINYSLFK
;
A
#
# COMPACT_ATOMS: atom_id res chain seq x y z
N MET A 1 -14.21 -24.14 -46.35
CA MET A 1 -14.68 -24.04 -44.94
C MET A 1 -13.57 -23.91 -43.88
N THR A 2 -12.30 -24.14 -44.20
CA THR A 2 -11.17 -24.13 -43.23
C THR A 2 -10.58 -22.75 -42.94
N GLY A 3 -10.62 -21.80 -43.89
CA GLY A 3 -10.06 -20.46 -43.72
C GLY A 3 -10.79 -19.59 -42.68
N VAL A 4 -12.12 -19.67 -42.65
CA VAL A 4 -12.97 -18.86 -41.75
C VAL A 4 -12.71 -19.22 -40.28
N LYS A 5 -12.65 -20.52 -39.92
CA LYS A 5 -12.33 -20.97 -38.55
C LYS A 5 -10.95 -20.52 -38.08
N ARG A 6 -9.95 -20.48 -38.96
CA ARG A 6 -8.58 -20.05 -38.64
C ARG A 6 -8.51 -18.55 -38.33
N VAL A 7 -9.31 -17.72 -39.02
CA VAL A 7 -9.39 -16.27 -38.75
C VAL A 7 -10.13 -15.97 -37.44
N HIS A 8 -11.20 -16.71 -37.14
CA HIS A 8 -11.91 -16.60 -35.85
C HIS A 8 -10.98 -16.85 -34.67
N GLY A 9 -10.18 -17.92 -34.75
CA GLY A 9 -9.20 -18.27 -33.71
C GLY A 9 -8.15 -17.18 -33.49
N ARG A 10 -7.61 -16.59 -34.57
CA ARG A 10 -6.61 -15.51 -34.47
C ARG A 10 -7.16 -14.25 -33.81
N ILE A 11 -8.38 -13.83 -34.17
CA ILE A 11 -9.02 -12.65 -33.58
C ILE A 11 -9.33 -12.88 -32.10
N LEU A 12 -9.87 -14.05 -31.75
CA LEU A 12 -10.09 -14.43 -30.35
C LEU A 12 -8.78 -14.44 -29.56
N PHE A 13 -7.69 -14.96 -30.13
CA PHE A 13 -6.40 -15.01 -29.46
C PHE A 13 -5.80 -13.62 -29.24
N MET A 14 -5.91 -12.71 -30.22
CA MET A 14 -5.48 -11.31 -30.07
C MET A 14 -6.33 -10.56 -29.03
N ALA A 15 -7.65 -10.75 -29.06
CA ALA A 15 -8.57 -10.16 -28.09
C ALA A 15 -8.29 -10.64 -26.66
N LEU A 16 -8.03 -11.94 -26.51
CA LEU A 16 -7.70 -12.58 -25.25
C LEU A 16 -6.36 -12.06 -24.72
N GLY A 17 -5.34 -11.98 -25.57
CA GLY A 17 -4.05 -11.40 -25.19
C GLY A 17 -4.19 -9.95 -24.73
N LEU A 18 -4.94 -9.13 -25.47
CA LEU A 18 -5.20 -7.74 -25.11
C LEU A 18 -5.95 -7.62 -23.78
N LEU A 19 -6.95 -8.47 -23.56
CA LEU A 19 -7.76 -8.48 -22.34
C LEU A 19 -6.91 -8.84 -21.11
N ILE A 20 -6.06 -9.87 -21.22
CA ILE A 20 -5.13 -10.26 -20.15
C ILE A 20 -4.18 -9.11 -19.81
N VAL A 21 -3.60 -8.46 -20.82
CA VAL A 21 -2.65 -7.36 -20.60
C VAL A 21 -3.34 -6.20 -19.87
N ILE A 22 -4.51 -5.76 -20.35
CA ILE A 22 -5.23 -4.64 -19.74
C ILE A 22 -5.68 -5.00 -18.31
N MET A 23 -6.28 -6.17 -18.10
CA MET A 23 -6.73 -6.56 -16.76
C MET A 23 -5.59 -6.70 -15.77
N SER A 24 -4.48 -7.31 -16.18
CA SER A 24 -3.30 -7.45 -15.32
C SER A 24 -2.76 -6.08 -14.93
N PHE A 25 -2.66 -5.16 -15.88
CA PHE A 25 -2.19 -3.80 -15.61
C PHE A 25 -3.16 -3.04 -14.69
N THR A 26 -4.45 -3.01 -15.01
CA THR A 26 -5.46 -2.33 -14.18
C THR A 26 -5.51 -2.90 -12.77
N GLY A 27 -5.44 -4.22 -12.62
CA GLY A 27 -5.48 -4.84 -11.30
C GLY A 27 -4.23 -4.60 -10.46
N LEU A 28 -3.05 -4.62 -11.07
CA LEU A 28 -1.80 -4.27 -10.38
C LEU A 28 -1.83 -2.82 -9.90
N VAL A 29 -2.18 -1.87 -10.78
CA VAL A 29 -2.28 -0.45 -10.42
C VAL A 29 -3.31 -0.23 -9.33
N SER A 30 -4.50 -0.83 -9.48
CA SER A 30 -5.57 -0.72 -8.48
C SER A 30 -5.12 -1.24 -7.12
N TYR A 31 -4.40 -2.36 -7.09
CA TYR A 31 -3.88 -2.92 -5.86
C TYR A 31 -2.82 -2.03 -5.22
N MET A 32 -1.86 -1.54 -6.01
CA MET A 32 -0.81 -0.64 -5.51
C MET A 32 -1.45 0.61 -4.88
N THR A 33 -2.38 1.25 -5.59
CA THR A 33 -3.11 2.40 -5.06
C THR A 33 -3.92 2.07 -3.80
N PHE A 34 -4.54 0.89 -3.73
CA PHE A 34 -5.25 0.48 -2.51
C PHE A 34 -4.30 0.24 -1.34
N ALA A 35 -3.22 -0.49 -1.57
CA ALA A 35 -2.22 -0.79 -0.54
C ALA A 35 -1.61 0.51 0.00
N ASP A 36 -1.25 1.45 -0.88
CA ASP A 36 -0.73 2.76 -0.50
C ASP A 36 -1.75 3.53 0.35
N ASN A 37 -3.00 3.69 -0.13
CA ASN A 37 -4.04 4.40 0.62
C ASN A 37 -4.37 3.76 1.97
N TYR A 38 -4.42 2.42 2.02
CA TYR A 38 -4.68 1.68 3.25
C TYR A 38 -3.54 1.88 4.25
N ASN A 39 -2.30 1.72 3.79
CA ASN A 39 -1.12 1.90 4.62
C ASN A 39 -1.02 3.35 5.11
N ASP A 40 -1.24 4.35 4.26
CA ASP A 40 -1.26 5.76 4.66
C ASP A 40 -2.35 6.05 5.68
N SER A 41 -3.56 5.49 5.51
CA SER A 41 -4.65 5.61 6.49
C SER A 41 -4.30 4.95 7.83
N LEU A 42 -3.65 3.78 7.78
CA LEU A 42 -3.21 3.04 8.95
C LEU A 42 -2.10 3.78 9.71
N VAL A 43 -1.09 4.28 8.99
CA VAL A 43 -0.02 5.15 9.51
C VAL A 43 -0.65 6.37 10.20
N ASN A 44 -1.57 7.08 9.55
CA ASN A 44 -2.25 8.23 10.15
C ASN A 44 -3.07 7.87 11.39
N THR A 45 -3.68 6.68 11.43
CA THR A 45 -4.44 6.20 12.61
C THR A 45 -3.52 5.99 13.80
N TYR A 46 -2.39 5.29 13.61
CA TYR A 46 -1.39 5.12 14.67
C TYR A 46 -0.69 6.43 15.04
N ALA A 47 -0.58 7.36 14.09
CA ALA A 47 -0.01 8.68 14.33
C ALA A 47 -0.81 9.47 15.36
N VAL A 48 -2.11 9.22 15.53
CA VAL A 48 -2.91 9.91 16.55
C VAL A 48 -2.37 9.63 17.94
N ALA A 49 -2.19 8.35 18.30
CA ALA A 49 -1.65 7.96 19.61
C ALA A 49 -0.16 8.33 19.75
N GLY A 50 0.62 8.21 18.66
CA GLY A 50 2.00 8.65 18.63
C GLY A 50 2.15 10.16 18.84
N ASN A 51 1.34 10.99 18.19
CA ASN A 51 1.34 12.46 18.34
C ASN A 51 0.94 12.89 19.75
N GLU A 52 -0.01 12.19 20.37
CA GLU A 52 -0.35 12.42 21.78
C GLU A 52 0.85 12.15 22.69
N THR A 53 1.62 11.10 22.40
CA THR A 53 2.86 10.76 23.10
C THR A 53 3.95 11.81 22.88
N VAL A 54 4.18 12.19 21.62
CA VAL A 54 5.11 13.27 21.24
C VAL A 54 4.76 14.57 21.95
N ARG A 55 3.48 14.96 21.97
CA ARG A 55 3.03 16.19 22.65
C ARG A 55 3.36 16.20 24.15
N LYS A 56 3.23 15.05 24.84
CA LYS A 56 3.65 14.92 26.25
C LYS A 56 5.16 15.10 26.41
N ILE A 57 5.95 14.57 25.47
CA ILE A 57 7.40 14.71 25.46
C ILE A 57 7.79 16.18 25.23
N GLU A 58 7.32 16.77 24.13
CA GLU A 58 7.57 18.17 23.76
C GLU A 58 7.17 19.15 24.87
N TYR A 59 6.04 18.91 25.54
CA TYR A 59 5.63 19.70 26.69
C TYR A 59 6.70 19.69 27.78
N ALA A 60 7.29 18.54 28.11
CA ALA A 60 8.34 18.46 29.12
C ALA A 60 9.67 19.07 28.65
N LEU A 61 10.00 18.96 27.36
CA LEU A 61 11.14 19.67 26.76
C LEU A 61 10.95 21.20 26.87
N HIS A 62 9.70 21.67 26.80
CA HIS A 62 9.33 23.06 27.03
C HIS A 62 9.67 23.60 28.41
N TYR A 63 9.68 22.74 29.42
CA TYR A 63 10.12 23.10 30.77
C TYR A 63 11.63 22.91 30.99
N GLY A 64 12.40 22.73 29.92
CA GLY A 64 13.87 22.71 29.95
C GLY A 64 14.48 21.36 30.31
N LYS A 65 13.70 20.26 30.26
CA LYS A 65 14.27 18.92 30.37
C LYS A 65 14.92 18.54 29.04
N PRO A 66 16.21 18.21 29.00
CA PRO A 66 16.84 17.80 27.74
C PRO A 66 16.38 16.39 27.37
N ILE A 67 16.31 16.10 26.06
CA ILE A 67 15.73 14.85 25.54
C ILE A 67 16.52 13.62 25.97
N ASP A 68 17.82 13.76 26.21
CA ASP A 68 18.78 12.73 26.67
C ASP A 68 18.67 12.37 28.15
N ASN A 69 17.94 13.16 28.95
CA ASN A 69 17.70 12.92 30.37
C ASN A 69 16.21 13.08 30.73
N TYR A 70 15.34 12.53 29.89
CA TYR A 70 13.92 12.53 30.13
C TYR A 70 13.53 11.47 31.17
N TYR A 71 13.18 11.91 32.38
CA TYR A 71 12.64 11.04 33.41
C TYR A 71 11.21 10.60 33.09
N GLY A 72 10.95 9.29 33.08
CA GLY A 72 9.63 8.72 32.77
C GLY A 72 9.39 8.43 31.28
N MET A 73 10.45 8.43 30.45
CA MET A 73 10.33 8.11 29.02
C MET A 73 9.85 6.68 28.82
N ASN A 74 10.39 5.74 29.60
CA ASN A 74 9.97 4.34 29.58
C ASN A 74 8.46 4.18 29.80
N ASP A 75 7.92 4.81 30.86
CA ASP A 75 6.50 4.75 31.19
C ASP A 75 5.66 5.35 30.06
N THR A 76 6.12 6.47 29.49
CA THR A 76 5.49 7.13 28.35
C THR A 76 5.42 6.23 27.11
N LEU A 77 6.49 5.48 26.81
CA LEU A 77 6.50 4.54 25.69
C LEU A 77 5.69 3.27 25.99
N MET A 78 5.67 2.80 27.25
CA MET A 78 4.82 1.68 27.68
C MET A 78 3.33 2.02 27.58
N GLU A 79 2.93 3.25 27.92
CA GLU A 79 1.56 3.73 27.70
C GLU A 79 1.18 3.65 26.21
N LEU A 80 2.07 4.09 25.32
CA LEU A 80 1.85 3.99 23.87
C LEU A 80 1.70 2.54 23.41
N LYS A 81 2.55 1.63 23.90
CA LYS A 81 2.46 0.19 23.63
C LYS A 81 1.15 -0.43 24.15
N ALA A 82 0.63 0.05 25.28
CA ALA A 82 -0.66 -0.39 25.80
C ALA A 82 -1.85 0.10 24.94
N LEU A 83 -1.72 1.29 24.32
CA LEU A 83 -2.73 1.84 23.42
C LEU A 83 -2.74 1.17 22.04
N ILE A 84 -1.58 0.68 21.57
CA ILE A 84 -1.43 0.04 20.26
C ILE A 84 -0.89 -1.39 20.46
N PRO A 85 -1.77 -2.39 20.63
CA PRO A 85 -1.37 -3.78 20.88
C PRO A 85 -0.46 -4.37 19.80
N GLU A 86 -0.61 -3.94 18.53
CA GLU A 86 0.18 -4.41 17.39
C GLU A 86 1.60 -3.81 17.32
N LEU A 87 1.88 -2.77 18.12
CA LEU A 87 3.19 -2.11 18.15
C LEU A 87 4.26 -3.08 18.67
N TYR A 88 5.21 -3.50 17.88
CA TYR A 88 6.24 -4.43 18.36
C TYR A 88 7.20 -3.76 19.34
N GLN A 89 7.67 -2.56 19.01
CA GLN A 89 8.63 -1.78 19.80
C GLN A 89 8.39 -0.28 19.59
N ALA A 90 8.77 0.53 20.57
CA ALA A 90 8.82 1.98 20.44
C ALA A 90 10.16 2.51 20.95
N CYS A 91 10.73 3.49 20.23
CA CYS A 91 12.02 4.09 20.57
C CYS A 91 11.99 5.60 20.41
N ILE A 92 12.86 6.30 21.14
CA ILE A 92 13.22 7.69 20.84
C ILE A 92 14.57 7.68 20.14
N VAL A 93 14.62 8.28 18.96
CA VAL A 93 15.80 8.28 18.10
C VAL A 93 16.26 9.71 17.85
N ALA A 94 17.53 9.99 18.04
CA ALA A 94 18.13 11.26 17.65
C ALA A 94 18.21 11.39 16.12
N PRO A 95 18.33 12.61 15.55
CA PRO A 95 18.40 12.83 14.11
C PRO A 95 19.57 12.11 13.42
N ASN A 96 20.66 11.84 14.16
CA ASN A 96 21.82 11.09 13.67
C ASN A 96 21.60 9.56 13.66
N GLY A 97 20.46 9.07 14.14
CA GLY A 97 20.13 7.65 14.20
C GLY A 97 20.31 7.00 15.57
N ASP A 98 20.94 7.66 16.53
CA ASP A 98 21.18 7.08 17.85
C ASP A 98 19.86 6.83 18.59
N ILE A 99 19.68 5.61 19.09
CA ILE A 99 18.51 5.23 19.88
C ILE A 99 18.79 5.66 21.33
N LEU A 100 18.06 6.67 21.80
CA LEU A 100 18.19 7.24 23.14
C LEU A 100 17.41 6.42 24.17
N TYR A 101 16.21 5.97 23.79
CA TYR A 101 15.31 5.21 24.65
C TYR A 101 14.57 4.14 23.87
N ASP A 102 14.17 3.08 24.56
CA ASP A 102 13.24 2.06 24.09
C ASP A 102 12.23 1.64 25.20
N LEU A 103 11.45 0.59 24.97
CA LEU A 103 10.49 0.04 25.95
C LEU A 103 11.14 -0.56 27.21
N SER A 104 12.47 -0.66 27.27
CA SER A 104 13.23 -1.07 28.46
C SER A 104 13.88 0.11 29.18
N GLY A 105 13.79 1.32 28.61
CA GLY A 105 14.32 2.54 29.18
C GLY A 105 15.48 3.13 28.38
N PHE A 106 16.48 3.67 29.06
CA PHE A 106 17.61 4.33 28.42
C PHE A 106 18.53 3.30 27.76
N VAL A 107 18.90 3.55 26.51
CA VAL A 107 19.74 2.66 25.71
C VAL A 107 21.10 3.31 25.48
N ARG A 108 22.17 2.49 25.50
CA ARG A 108 23.53 2.91 25.13
C ARG A 108 23.99 2.12 23.91
N ASP A 109 24.74 2.79 23.05
CA ASP A 109 25.45 2.16 21.92
C ASP A 109 24.52 1.39 20.96
N SER A 110 23.32 1.93 20.73
CA SER A 110 22.35 1.40 19.77
C SER A 110 21.97 2.50 18.79
N SER A 111 21.88 2.15 17.51
CA SER A 111 21.61 3.09 16.44
C SER A 111 20.71 2.45 15.39
N LEU A 112 19.96 3.27 14.67
CA LEU A 112 19.20 2.83 13.52
C LEU A 112 20.13 2.35 12.40
N PRO A 113 19.70 1.34 11.62
CA PRO A 113 20.30 1.03 10.34
C PRO A 113 20.39 2.26 9.42
N ASP A 114 21.46 2.33 8.63
CA ASP A 114 21.74 3.45 7.72
C ASP A 114 20.59 3.71 6.73
N GLU A 115 19.87 2.67 6.32
CA GLU A 115 18.73 2.76 5.39
C GLU A 115 17.53 3.50 5.99
N LEU A 116 17.43 3.59 7.31
CA LEU A 116 16.34 4.26 8.02
C LEU A 116 16.67 5.69 8.42
N LEU A 117 17.93 6.12 8.32
CA LEU A 117 18.36 7.47 8.72
C LEU A 117 17.59 8.56 7.99
N LYS A 118 17.39 8.41 6.67
CA LYS A 118 16.64 9.37 5.86
C LYS A 118 15.16 9.42 6.22
N ALA A 119 14.57 8.28 6.59
CA ALA A 119 13.19 8.26 7.08
C ALA A 119 13.07 8.94 8.44
N ASN A 120 14.03 8.71 9.35
CA ASN A 120 14.09 9.33 10.67
C ASN A 120 14.14 10.86 10.63
N VAL A 121 14.71 11.45 9.57
CA VAL A 121 14.76 12.91 9.33
C VAL A 121 13.75 13.39 8.28
N PHE A 122 12.79 12.54 7.89
CA PHE A 122 11.67 12.87 7.00
C PHE A 122 12.09 13.26 5.57
N GLU A 123 13.28 12.84 5.13
CA GLU A 123 13.73 13.01 3.74
C GLU A 123 13.26 11.86 2.82
N GLN A 124 12.88 10.73 3.41
CA GLN A 124 12.39 9.54 2.71
C GLN A 124 11.15 8.97 3.40
N GLY A 125 10.20 8.45 2.60
CA GLY A 125 8.98 7.84 3.14
C GLY A 125 8.05 8.82 3.86
N ALA A 126 8.21 10.12 3.64
CA ALA A 126 7.42 11.16 4.27
C ALA A 126 5.96 11.12 3.76
N ILE A 127 5.03 11.01 4.71
CA ILE A 127 3.60 11.25 4.50
C ILE A 127 3.33 12.75 4.56
N ASN A 128 4.00 13.43 5.49
CA ASN A 128 3.99 14.88 5.67
C ASN A 128 5.27 15.31 6.40
N ASP A 129 5.41 16.61 6.70
CA ASP A 129 6.63 17.19 7.29
C ASP A 129 7.02 16.61 8.67
N ASN A 130 6.08 15.96 9.36
CA ASN A 130 6.25 15.44 10.72
C ASN A 130 6.12 13.92 10.83
N LEU A 131 5.81 13.23 9.74
CA LEU A 131 5.48 11.81 9.74
C LEU A 131 6.07 11.11 8.52
N SER A 132 6.85 10.06 8.77
CA SER A 132 7.37 9.19 7.72
C SER A 132 7.22 7.74 8.12
N TYR A 133 7.27 6.84 7.14
CA TYR A 133 7.37 5.42 7.39
C TYR A 133 8.20 4.72 6.32
N GLN A 134 8.83 3.60 6.69
CA GLN A 134 9.63 2.80 5.79
C GLN A 134 9.60 1.33 6.18
N PHE A 135 9.50 0.47 5.19
CA PHE A 135 9.70 -0.98 5.35
C PHE A 135 11.19 -1.29 5.42
N TYR A 136 11.59 -2.08 6.40
CA TYR A 136 12.96 -2.57 6.55
C TYR A 136 12.94 -3.96 7.18
N GLU A 137 13.61 -4.91 6.52
CA GLU A 137 13.56 -6.34 6.86
C GLU A 137 12.10 -6.85 7.01
N GLU A 138 11.74 -7.40 8.17
CA GLU A 138 10.40 -7.92 8.49
C GLU A 138 9.55 -6.93 9.29
N ASN A 139 9.92 -5.65 9.31
CA ASN A 139 9.26 -4.61 10.10
C ASN A 139 8.92 -3.36 9.30
N VAL A 140 7.99 -2.58 9.85
CA VAL A 140 7.64 -1.23 9.41
C VAL A 140 8.05 -0.26 10.50
N TYR A 141 8.91 0.69 10.12
CA TYR A 141 9.36 1.76 10.99
C TYR A 141 8.58 3.01 10.63
N MET A 142 7.88 3.56 11.61
CA MET A 142 7.15 4.82 11.49
C MET A 142 7.80 5.85 12.41
N PHE A 143 8.10 7.03 11.89
CA PHE A 143 8.76 8.09 12.64
C PHE A 143 7.83 9.30 12.77
N ILE A 144 7.75 9.86 13.98
CA ILE A 144 7.06 11.12 14.24
C ILE A 144 8.06 12.12 14.80
N ARG A 145 8.09 13.32 14.22
CA ARG A 145 9.03 14.39 14.59
C ARG A 145 8.77 14.86 16.02
N ILE A 146 9.82 14.96 16.82
CA ILE A 146 9.82 15.61 18.14
C ILE A 146 10.63 16.90 18.02
N THR A 147 10.01 18.02 18.38
CA THR A 147 10.63 19.34 18.34
C THR A 147 10.86 19.91 19.73
N ASP A 148 11.82 20.81 19.83
CA ASP A 148 12.04 21.60 21.03
C ASP A 148 11.32 22.96 20.97
N ASN A 149 11.64 23.82 21.93
CA ASN A 149 11.02 25.13 22.11
C ASN A 149 11.34 26.12 21.00
N THR A 150 12.35 25.82 20.20
CA THR A 150 12.77 26.59 19.03
C THR A 150 12.17 26.05 17.74
N ALA A 151 11.28 25.06 17.83
CA ALA A 151 10.76 24.27 16.72
C ALA A 151 11.84 23.51 15.94
N GLN A 152 13.01 23.28 16.55
CA GLN A 152 14.06 22.48 15.96
C GLN A 152 13.79 21.00 16.19
N HIS A 153 14.03 20.17 15.16
CA HIS A 153 13.96 18.72 15.29
C HIS A 153 15.09 18.21 16.18
N VAL A 154 14.74 17.65 17.33
CA VAL A 154 15.69 17.16 18.34
C VAL A 154 15.69 15.65 18.49
N ALA A 155 14.60 14.98 18.13
CA ALA A 155 14.47 13.53 18.11
C ALA A 155 13.24 13.12 17.28
N SER A 156 13.06 11.83 17.09
CA SER A 156 11.88 11.23 16.50
C SER A 156 11.37 10.11 17.38
N LEU A 157 10.06 10.00 17.54
CA LEU A 157 9.43 8.79 18.06
C LEU A 157 9.41 7.77 16.93
N SER A 158 10.12 6.66 17.10
CA SER A 158 10.07 5.50 16.20
C SER A 158 9.08 4.47 16.76
N MET A 159 8.08 4.13 15.97
CA MET A 159 7.14 3.05 16.23
C MET A 159 7.41 1.92 15.24
N ILE A 160 7.69 0.73 15.76
CA ILE A 160 8.08 -0.44 14.97
C ILE A 160 6.93 -1.43 14.99
N PHE A 161 6.45 -1.80 13.81
CA PHE A 161 5.36 -2.75 13.63
C PHE A 161 5.86 -3.97 12.86
N PRO A 162 5.29 -5.16 13.11
CA PRO A 162 5.51 -6.30 12.23
C PRO A 162 5.04 -5.99 10.80
N GLN A 163 5.75 -6.46 9.78
CA GLN A 163 5.42 -6.21 8.37
C GLN A 163 4.02 -6.67 7.97
N ASN A 164 3.47 -7.70 8.62
CA ASN A 164 2.13 -8.23 8.34
C ASN A 164 0.99 -7.31 8.82
N THR A 165 1.29 -6.30 9.64
CA THR A 165 0.33 -5.25 10.03
C THR A 165 -0.01 -4.35 8.84
N PHE A 166 0.91 -4.19 7.88
CA PHE A 166 0.76 -3.38 6.69
C PHE A 166 0.52 -4.24 5.45
N LEU A 167 -0.19 -3.69 4.47
CA LEU A 167 -0.43 -4.39 3.20
C LEU A 167 0.81 -4.33 2.31
N GLN A 168 1.18 -5.49 1.77
CA GLN A 168 2.24 -5.65 0.78
C GLN A 168 1.82 -6.55 -0.37
N LEU A 169 2.48 -6.43 -1.52
CA LEU A 169 2.23 -7.21 -2.75
C LEU A 169 2.25 -8.74 -2.55
N ASN A 170 2.79 -9.26 -1.44
CA ASN A 170 2.81 -10.70 -1.16
C ASN A 170 1.73 -11.15 -0.15
N SER A 171 0.76 -10.28 0.18
CA SER A 171 -0.26 -10.58 1.19
C SER A 171 -1.35 -11.53 0.69
N HIS A 172 -2.11 -12.13 1.62
CA HIS A 172 -3.28 -12.96 1.32
C HIS A 172 -4.33 -12.20 0.48
N TYR A 173 -4.44 -10.88 0.67
CA TYR A 173 -5.33 -10.01 -0.11
C TYR A 173 -4.94 -9.92 -1.58
N THR A 174 -3.64 -9.90 -1.89
CA THR A 174 -3.16 -9.92 -3.28
C THR A 174 -3.57 -11.22 -3.99
N LYS A 175 -3.50 -12.36 -3.29
CA LYS A 175 -3.93 -13.65 -3.86
C LYS A 175 -5.42 -13.64 -4.18
N GLN A 176 -6.26 -13.08 -3.31
CA GLN A 176 -7.70 -12.97 -3.56
C GLN A 176 -8.01 -12.06 -4.76
N LEU A 177 -7.32 -10.93 -4.88
CA LEU A 177 -7.47 -10.02 -6.03
C LEU A 177 -7.06 -10.68 -7.34
N VAL A 178 -5.94 -11.42 -7.36
CA VAL A 178 -5.52 -12.19 -8.54
C VAL A 178 -6.57 -13.24 -8.92
N VAL A 179 -7.20 -13.90 -7.95
CA VAL A 179 -8.27 -14.88 -8.19
C VAL A 179 -9.51 -14.20 -8.80
N TYR A 180 -9.93 -13.04 -8.28
CA TYR A 180 -11.06 -12.30 -8.87
C TYR A 180 -10.77 -11.83 -10.29
N LEU A 181 -9.56 -11.32 -10.52
CA LEU A 181 -9.09 -10.87 -11.83
C LEU A 181 -9.07 -12.03 -12.84
N ALA A 182 -8.59 -13.20 -12.42
CA ALA A 182 -8.66 -14.43 -13.22
C ALA A 182 -10.11 -14.86 -13.51
N GLY A 183 -11.01 -14.79 -12.51
CA GLY A 183 -12.43 -15.12 -12.68
C GLY A 183 -13.14 -14.22 -13.68
N ILE A 184 -12.92 -12.91 -13.59
CA ILE A 184 -13.50 -11.92 -14.50
C ILE A 184 -12.94 -12.10 -15.93
N ALA A 185 -11.64 -12.39 -16.05
CA ALA A 185 -11.04 -12.71 -17.34
C ALA A 185 -11.72 -13.93 -18.00
N VAL A 186 -11.95 -15.01 -17.24
CA VAL A 186 -12.63 -16.22 -17.75
C VAL A 186 -14.06 -15.91 -18.20
N ILE A 187 -14.83 -15.15 -17.41
CA ILE A 187 -16.21 -14.76 -17.77
C ILE A 187 -16.21 -13.92 -19.06
N ALA A 188 -15.31 -12.94 -19.17
CA ALA A 188 -15.21 -12.11 -20.36
C ALA A 188 -14.86 -12.94 -21.60
N LEU A 189 -13.99 -13.93 -21.46
CA LEU A 189 -13.58 -14.88 -22.50
C LEU A 189 -14.75 -15.75 -22.97
N LEU A 190 -15.56 -16.26 -22.03
CA LEU A 190 -16.77 -17.03 -22.32
C LEU A 190 -17.80 -16.19 -23.09
N LEU A 191 -18.01 -14.93 -22.67
CA LEU A 191 -18.89 -14.00 -23.37
C LEU A 191 -18.39 -13.70 -24.79
N LEU A 192 -17.08 -13.43 -24.95
CA LEU A 192 -16.47 -13.16 -26.25
C LEU A 192 -16.58 -14.36 -27.19
N SER A 193 -16.30 -15.56 -26.68
CA SER A 193 -16.46 -16.82 -27.41
C SER A 193 -17.92 -17.05 -27.84
N PHE A 194 -18.86 -16.86 -26.91
CA PHE A 194 -20.30 -16.99 -27.18
C PHE A 194 -20.75 -16.02 -28.27
N ILE A 195 -20.38 -14.74 -28.17
CA ILE A 195 -20.76 -13.74 -29.17
C ILE A 195 -20.18 -14.10 -30.54
N VAL A 196 -18.90 -14.45 -30.62
CA VAL A 196 -18.23 -14.82 -31.89
C VAL A 196 -18.86 -16.05 -32.55
N PHE A 197 -19.30 -17.04 -31.76
CA PHE A 197 -19.96 -18.25 -32.30
C PHE A 197 -21.43 -18.04 -32.68
N LYS A 198 -22.20 -17.27 -31.88
CA LYS A 198 -23.65 -17.10 -32.05
C LYS A 198 -24.02 -16.01 -33.04
N THR A 199 -23.20 -14.97 -33.17
CA THR A 199 -23.47 -13.91 -34.14
C THR A 199 -22.84 -14.26 -35.49
N LYS A 200 -23.61 -14.09 -36.57
CA LYS A 200 -23.09 -14.10 -37.95
C LYS A 200 -22.24 -12.84 -38.22
N LEU A 201 -21.22 -12.58 -37.41
CA LEU A 201 -20.24 -11.49 -37.60
C LEU A 201 -19.46 -11.68 -38.91
N PHE A 202 -19.42 -12.92 -39.40
CA PHE A 202 -18.86 -13.33 -40.68
C PHE A 202 -20.00 -13.69 -41.63
N ALA A 203 -20.73 -12.69 -42.10
CA ALA A 203 -21.57 -12.86 -43.28
C ALA A 203 -20.63 -13.11 -44.48
N GLN A 204 -20.87 -14.21 -45.19
CA GLN A 204 -20.21 -14.69 -46.42
C GLN A 204 -19.14 -13.71 -46.99
N ASP A 205 -17.87 -14.08 -46.81
CA ASP A 205 -16.66 -13.54 -47.43
C ASP A 205 -16.24 -12.08 -47.18
N LYS A 206 -16.96 -11.28 -46.37
CA LYS A 206 -16.43 -9.98 -45.89
C LYS A 206 -16.45 -9.87 -44.37
N ILE A 207 -15.24 -9.84 -43.79
CA ILE A 207 -15.05 -9.52 -42.37
C ILE A 207 -15.51 -8.08 -42.15
N ASN A 208 -16.56 -7.90 -41.36
CA ASN A 208 -17.02 -6.56 -40.99
C ASN A 208 -16.21 -6.05 -39.79
N ASN A 209 -14.99 -5.58 -40.08
CA ASN A 209 -14.02 -5.11 -39.08
C ASN A 209 -14.62 -4.11 -38.08
N LYS A 210 -15.54 -3.23 -38.53
CA LYS A 210 -16.25 -2.28 -37.66
C LYS A 210 -17.11 -2.97 -36.60
N LYS A 211 -17.90 -3.97 -37.00
CA LYS A 211 -18.77 -4.70 -36.04
C LYS A 211 -17.93 -5.48 -35.02
N ILE A 212 -16.85 -6.12 -35.47
CA ILE A 212 -15.94 -6.86 -34.58
C ILE A 212 -15.27 -5.91 -33.57
N LEU A 213 -14.79 -4.75 -34.02
CA LEU A 213 -14.18 -3.75 -33.15
C LEU A 213 -15.18 -3.23 -32.11
N ILE A 214 -16.41 -2.89 -32.52
CA ILE A 214 -17.47 -2.41 -31.61
C ILE A 214 -17.80 -3.48 -30.56
N THR A 215 -17.94 -4.75 -30.98
CA THR A 215 -18.19 -5.86 -30.06
C THR A 215 -17.04 -6.03 -29.07
N LEU A 216 -15.79 -5.94 -29.51
CA LEU A 216 -14.61 -6.03 -28.65
C LEU A 216 -14.60 -4.91 -27.61
N ILE A 217 -14.79 -3.67 -28.05
CA ILE A 217 -14.84 -2.50 -27.16
C ILE A 217 -15.98 -2.64 -26.14
N ALA A 218 -17.16 -3.10 -26.57
CA ALA A 218 -18.30 -3.29 -25.68
C ALA A 218 -18.04 -4.36 -24.61
N VAL A 219 -17.47 -5.52 -25.00
CA VAL A 219 -17.19 -6.61 -24.06
C VAL A 219 -16.06 -6.23 -23.10
N ILE A 220 -14.97 -5.67 -23.60
CA ILE A 220 -13.83 -5.24 -22.77
C ILE A 220 -14.29 -4.10 -21.83
N GLY A 221 -15.02 -3.12 -22.35
CA GLY A 221 -15.55 -2.01 -21.55
C GLY A 221 -16.50 -2.48 -20.44
N ALA A 222 -17.43 -3.39 -20.75
CA ALA A 222 -18.32 -3.97 -19.74
C ALA A 222 -17.54 -4.76 -18.67
N ALA A 223 -16.55 -5.56 -19.07
CA ALA A 223 -15.71 -6.29 -18.13
C ALA A 223 -14.90 -5.36 -17.22
N GLN A 224 -14.39 -4.24 -17.75
CA GLN A 224 -13.68 -3.22 -16.97
C GLN A 224 -14.61 -2.50 -15.99
N LEU A 225 -15.85 -2.18 -16.38
CA LEU A 225 -16.84 -1.59 -15.47
C LEU A 225 -17.21 -2.53 -14.33
N VAL A 226 -17.42 -3.82 -14.63
CA VAL A 226 -17.68 -4.83 -13.60
C VAL A 226 -16.48 -5.00 -12.68
N TYR A 227 -15.26 -5.08 -13.23
CA TYR A 227 -14.04 -5.15 -12.44
C TYR A 227 -13.91 -3.94 -11.52
N SER A 228 -14.06 -2.72 -12.06
CA SER A 228 -13.99 -1.48 -11.29
C SER A 228 -15.05 -1.42 -10.18
N GLY A 229 -16.28 -1.87 -10.46
CA GLY A 229 -17.35 -1.94 -9.47
C GLY A 229 -17.08 -2.94 -8.34
N ILE A 230 -16.58 -4.13 -8.68
CA ILE A 230 -16.17 -5.14 -7.68
C ILE A 230 -15.02 -4.59 -6.84
N ASN A 231 -14.04 -3.98 -7.48
CA ASN A 231 -12.88 -3.38 -6.84
C ASN A 231 -13.30 -2.28 -5.84
N TYR A 232 -14.20 -1.39 -6.24
CA TYR A 232 -14.79 -0.38 -5.36
C TYR A 232 -15.53 -1.00 -4.17
N SER A 233 -16.28 -2.08 -4.37
CA SER A 233 -17.01 -2.75 -3.29
C SER A 233 -16.12 -3.54 -2.33
N LEU A 234 -14.99 -4.06 -2.80
CA LEU A 234 -14.02 -4.79 -1.98
C LEU A 234 -13.19 -3.86 -1.09
N PHE A 235 -13.06 -2.61 -1.51
CA PHE A 235 -12.23 -1.60 -0.86
C PHE A 235 -13.04 -0.52 -0.14
N LYS A 236 -14.36 -0.66 -0.07
CA LYS A 236 -15.21 0.09 0.86
C LYS A 236 -15.26 -0.62 2.20
#